data_AF-A0A948HXC6-F1
#
_entry.id   AF-A0A948HXC6-F1
#
_cell.length_a   1.000
_cell.length_b   1.000
_cell.length_c   1.000
_cell.angle_alpha   90.00
_cell.angle_beta   90.00
_cell.angle_gamma   90.00
#
_symmetry.space_group_name_H-M   'P 1'
#
loop_
_entity.id
_entity.type
_entity.pdbx_description
1 polymer ?
#
loop_
_entity_poly.entity_id
_entity_poly.type
_entity_poly.pdbx_seq_one_letter_code
_entity_poly.pdbx_strand_id
1 'polypeptide(L)'
;MDKNRIFKEHLERQFIQEEEKLQKNKAEALLIGKELFNVQELKKYWSYRYEKSSTQQINRAMQEIERDYYLAGKRFMTMEQYGKYLMEMELYR
;
A
#
# COMPACT_ATOMS: atom_id res chain seq x y z
N MET A 1 23.30 -26.38 14.60
CA MET A 1 22.61 -25.09 14.36
C MET A 1 21.19 -25.38 13.93
N ASP A 2 20.22 -24.76 14.58
CA ASP A 2 18.80 -25.04 14.35
C ASP A 2 18.30 -24.20 13.16
N LYS A 3 18.14 -24.85 12.00
CA LYS A 3 17.78 -24.18 10.72
C LYS A 3 16.45 -23.41 10.83
N ASN A 4 15.54 -23.86 11.69
CA ASN A 4 14.26 -23.20 11.95
C ASN A 4 14.41 -21.87 12.69
N ARG A 5 15.43 -21.72 13.54
CA ARG A 5 15.66 -20.48 14.27
C ARG A 5 16.22 -19.39 13.35
N ILE A 6 17.18 -19.75 12.51
CA ILE A 6 17.79 -18.83 11.54
C ILE A 6 16.76 -18.33 10.52
N PHE A 7 15.86 -19.22 10.06
CA PHE A 7 14.79 -18.84 9.14
C PHE A 7 13.78 -17.87 9.77
N LYS A 8 13.36 -18.11 11.01
CA LYS A 8 12.47 -17.20 11.74
C LYS A 8 13.11 -15.83 11.97
N GLU A 9 14.36 -15.80 12.44
CA GLU A 9 15.12 -14.56 12.62
C GLU A 9 15.26 -13.76 11.30
N HIS A 10 15.39 -14.45 10.17
CA HIS A 10 15.45 -13.80 8.86
C HIS A 10 14.12 -13.16 8.45
N LEU A 11 13.00 -13.89 8.63
CA LEU A 11 11.66 -13.38 8.34
C LEU A 11 11.29 -12.18 9.22
N GLU A 12 11.61 -12.24 10.52
CA GLU A 12 11.37 -11.13 11.45
C GLU A 12 12.16 -9.88 11.05
N ARG A 13 13.44 -10.03 10.67
CA ARG A 13 14.26 -8.91 10.18
C ARG A 13 13.70 -8.32 8.89
N GLN A 14 13.25 -9.14 7.96
CA GLN A 14 12.63 -8.66 6.72
C GLN A 14 11.36 -7.87 7.01
N PHE A 15 10.51 -8.38 7.90
CA PHE A 15 9.28 -7.69 8.30
C PHE A 15 9.57 -6.31 8.91
N ILE A 16 10.51 -6.23 9.85
CA ILE A 16 10.91 -4.96 10.48
C ILE A 16 11.45 -3.98 9.43
N GLN A 17 12.29 -4.45 8.50
CA GLN A 17 12.85 -3.60 7.44
C GLN A 17 11.77 -3.05 6.50
N GLU A 18 10.77 -3.86 6.14
CA GLU A 18 9.64 -3.39 5.33
C GLU A 18 8.80 -2.35 6.07
N GLU A 19 8.56 -2.55 7.35
CA GLU A 19 7.82 -1.61 8.18
C GLU A 19 8.55 -0.27 8.33
N GLU A 20 9.86 -0.31 8.63
CA GLU A 20 10.69 0.90 8.68
C GLU A 20 10.70 1.65 7.34
N LYS A 21 10.79 0.92 6.22
CA LYS A 21 10.77 1.50 4.88
C LYS A 21 9.42 2.16 4.59
N LEU A 22 8.31 1.53 4.97
CA LEU A 22 6.98 2.12 4.82
C LEU A 22 6.84 3.40 5.65
N GLN A 23 7.33 3.42 6.89
CA GLN A 23 7.31 4.63 7.73
C GLN A 23 8.15 5.76 7.12
N LYS A 24 9.33 5.44 6.57
CA LYS A 24 10.15 6.43 5.84
C LYS A 24 9.42 7.00 4.62
N ASN A 25 8.79 6.15 3.80
CA ASN A 25 8.02 6.61 2.65
C ASN A 25 6.84 7.50 3.05
N LYS A 26 6.18 7.20 4.18
CA LYS A 26 5.11 8.05 4.74
C LYS A 26 5.66 9.41 5.20
N ALA A 27 6.81 9.42 5.88
CA ALA A 27 7.46 10.66 6.30
C ALA A 27 7.91 11.50 5.10
N GLU A 28 8.50 10.89 4.08
CA GLU A 28 8.87 11.56 2.83
C GLU A 28 7.66 12.11 2.10
N ALA A 29 6.56 11.36 2.04
CA ALA A 29 5.30 11.81 1.45
C ALA A 29 4.80 13.12 2.09
N LEU A 30 4.85 13.22 3.41
CA LEU A 30 4.50 14.45 4.13
C LEU A 30 5.41 15.61 3.74
N LEU A 31 6.72 15.38 3.65
CA LEU A 31 7.71 16.41 3.29
C LEU A 31 7.53 16.96 1.87
N ILE A 32 7.08 16.12 0.93
CA ILE A 32 6.83 16.54 -0.46
C ILE A 32 5.41 17.09 -0.68
N GLY A 33 4.59 17.18 0.36
CA GLY A 33 3.20 17.66 0.27
C GLY A 33 2.26 16.68 -0.44
N LYS A 34 2.57 15.37 -0.43
CA LYS A 34 1.71 14.33 -0.97
C LYS A 34 0.52 14.11 -0.03
N GLU A 35 -0.67 13.99 -0.60
CA GLU A 35 -1.91 13.77 0.13
C GLU A 35 -1.82 12.47 0.95
N LEU A 36 -2.31 12.50 2.19
CA LEU A 36 -2.37 11.32 3.04
C LEU A 36 -3.34 10.29 2.46
N PHE A 37 -2.98 9.01 2.59
CA PHE A 37 -3.85 7.93 2.13
C PHE A 37 -5.20 7.96 2.82
N ASN A 38 -6.27 8.00 2.04
CA ASN A 38 -7.65 7.95 2.51
C ASN A 38 -8.50 7.07 1.61
N VAL A 39 -8.93 5.92 2.13
CA VAL A 39 -9.76 4.95 1.39
C VAL A 39 -11.10 5.53 0.94
N GLN A 40 -11.73 6.41 1.72
CA GLN A 40 -13.02 6.99 1.35
C GLN A 40 -12.86 7.98 0.19
N GLU A 41 -11.76 8.72 0.17
CA GLU A 41 -11.44 9.63 -0.94
C GLU A 41 -11.05 8.84 -2.19
N LEU A 42 -10.22 7.80 -2.05
CA LEU A 42 -9.81 6.94 -3.15
C LEU A 42 -11.02 6.29 -3.85
N LYS A 43 -12.03 5.85 -3.08
CA LYS A 43 -13.27 5.24 -3.60
C LYS A 43 -14.10 6.16 -4.50
N LYS A 44 -13.89 7.48 -4.46
CA LYS A 44 -14.56 8.41 -5.37
C LYS A 44 -14.03 8.32 -6.81
N TYR A 45 -12.79 7.88 -6.97
CA TYR A 45 -12.08 7.85 -8.25
C TYR A 45 -11.81 6.43 -8.76
N TRP A 46 -11.96 5.43 -7.89
CA TRP A 46 -11.78 4.02 -8.21
C TRP A 46 -12.93 3.18 -7.64
N SER A 47 -13.60 2.42 -8.51
CA SER A 47 -14.68 1.51 -8.11
C SER A 47 -14.10 0.25 -7.47
N TYR A 48 -14.44 0.02 -6.21
CA TYR A 48 -13.85 -1.03 -5.40
C TYR A 48 -14.40 -2.42 -5.78
N ARG A 49 -13.63 -3.24 -6.51
CA ARG A 49 -14.05 -4.57 -7.00
C ARG A 49 -14.28 -5.65 -5.93
N TYR A 50 -13.95 -5.41 -4.66
CA TYR A 50 -13.99 -6.45 -3.63
C TYR A 50 -15.32 -6.54 -2.86
N GLU A 51 -16.43 -6.06 -3.42
CA GLU A 51 -17.76 -6.14 -2.77
C GLU A 51 -18.17 -7.55 -2.33
N LYS A 52 -17.60 -8.61 -2.94
CA LYS A 52 -17.86 -10.02 -2.61
C LYS A 52 -16.76 -10.71 -1.79
N SER A 53 -15.75 -9.98 -1.32
CA SER A 53 -14.61 -10.56 -0.57
C SER A 53 -14.83 -10.53 0.94
N SER A 54 -14.12 -11.40 1.67
CA SER A 54 -14.16 -11.37 3.14
C SER A 54 -13.49 -10.11 3.70
N THR A 55 -13.90 -9.68 4.90
CA THR A 55 -13.32 -8.51 5.60
C THR A 55 -11.80 -8.60 5.72
N GLN A 56 -11.26 -9.80 5.96
CA GLN A 56 -9.82 -10.00 6.07
C GLN A 56 -9.09 -9.79 4.74
N GLN A 57 -9.67 -10.24 3.63
CA GLN A 57 -9.12 -10.01 2.29
C GLN A 57 -9.18 -8.54 1.91
N ILE A 58 -10.29 -7.86 2.23
CA ILE A 58 -10.46 -6.42 2.03
C ILE A 58 -9.39 -5.64 2.79
N ASN A 59 -9.19 -5.95 4.08
CA ASN A 59 -8.20 -5.25 4.90
C ASN A 59 -6.76 -5.45 4.39
N ARG A 60 -6.41 -6.66 3.96
CA ARG A 60 -5.08 -6.92 3.35
C ARG A 60 -4.90 -6.15 2.05
N ALA A 61 -5.88 -6.19 1.16
CA ALA A 61 -5.84 -5.44 -0.08
C ALA A 61 -5.73 -3.92 0.16
N MET A 62 -6.41 -3.38 1.19
CA MET A 62 -6.27 -1.98 1.56
C MET A 62 -4.86 -1.63 2.04
N GLN A 63 -4.25 -2.48 2.85
CA GLN A 63 -2.88 -2.28 3.33
C GLN A 63 -1.86 -2.32 2.20
N GLU A 64 -2.05 -3.21 1.23
CA GLU A 64 -1.20 -3.29 0.03
C GLU A 64 -1.37 -2.03 -0.84
N ILE A 65 -2.61 -1.61 -1.09
CA ILE A 65 -2.90 -0.40 -1.88
C ILE A 65 -2.32 0.86 -1.21
N GLU A 66 -2.39 0.96 0.12
CA GLU A 66 -1.77 2.05 0.87
C GLU A 66 -0.24 2.02 0.74
N ARG A 67 0.37 0.84 0.91
CA ARG A 67 1.83 0.67 0.78
C ARG A 67 2.31 1.09 -0.61
N ASP A 68 1.63 0.64 -1.65
CA ASP A 68 1.95 0.96 -3.04
C ASP A 68 1.81 2.46 -3.33
N TYR A 69 0.78 3.11 -2.76
CA TYR A 69 0.59 4.55 -2.88
C TYR A 69 1.80 5.33 -2.36
N TYR A 70 2.30 4.99 -1.17
CA TYR A 70 3.48 5.65 -0.60
C TYR A 70 4.77 5.27 -1.32
N LEU A 71 4.90 4.01 -1.74
CA LEU A 71 6.06 3.53 -2.49
C LEU A 71 6.19 4.23 -3.86
N ALA A 72 5.08 4.59 -4.48
CA ALA A 72 5.07 5.33 -5.74
C ALA A 72 5.66 6.75 -5.63
N GLY A 73 5.91 7.25 -4.42
CA GLY A 73 6.54 8.55 -4.18
C GLY A 73 5.81 9.67 -4.91
N LYS A 74 6.58 10.46 -5.69
CA LYS A 74 6.08 11.61 -6.46
C LYS A 74 5.25 11.25 -7.71
N ARG A 75 5.15 9.97 -8.08
CA ARG A 75 4.37 9.55 -9.25
C ARG A 75 2.89 9.90 -9.11
N PHE A 76 2.37 9.80 -7.89
CA PHE A 76 1.00 10.18 -7.56
C PHE A 76 1.03 11.08 -6.34
N MET A 77 0.57 12.31 -6.44
CA MET A 77 0.54 13.25 -5.32
C MET A 77 -0.82 13.30 -4.61
N THR A 78 -1.87 12.81 -5.27
CA THR A 78 -3.26 12.84 -4.78
C THR A 78 -3.97 11.49 -4.90
N MET A 79 -5.03 11.31 -4.12
CA MET A 79 -5.93 10.15 -4.20
C MET A 79 -6.60 10.05 -5.57
N GLU A 80 -6.92 11.17 -6.21
CA GLU A 80 -7.49 11.20 -7.55
C GLU A 80 -6.53 10.61 -8.60
N GLN A 81 -5.27 11.07 -8.62
CA GLN A 81 -4.27 10.57 -9.55
C GLN A 81 -4.05 9.07 -9.37
N TYR A 82 -3.99 8.63 -8.10
CA TYR A 82 -3.80 7.23 -7.79
C TYR A 82 -5.04 6.38 -8.14
N GLY A 83 -6.25 6.86 -7.86
CA GLY A 83 -7.50 6.16 -8.18
C GLY A 83 -7.69 5.99 -9.69
N LYS A 84 -7.38 7.02 -10.50
CA LYS A 84 -7.38 6.91 -11.97
C LYS A 84 -6.38 5.86 -12.46
N TYR A 85 -5.19 5.83 -11.89
CA TYR A 85 -4.18 4.81 -12.21
C TYR A 85 -4.67 3.39 -11.87
N LEU A 86 -5.28 3.19 -10.69
CA LEU A 86 -5.84 1.89 -10.32
C LEU A 86 -6.90 1.46 -11.34
N MET A 87 -7.81 2.36 -11.71
CA MET A 87 -8.83 2.08 -12.72
C MET A 87 -8.22 1.70 -14.09
N GLU A 88 -7.20 2.43 -14.56
CA GLU A 88 -6.49 2.11 -15.81
C GLU A 88 -5.87 0.71 -15.75
N MET A 89 -5.18 0.37 -14.67
CA MET A 89 -4.55 -0.95 -14.49
C MET A 89 -5.56 -2.10 -14.50
N GLU A 90 -6.80 -1.84 -14.09
CA GLU A 90 -7.84 -2.86 -14.11
C GLU A 90 -8.55 -3.01 -15.47
N LEU A 91 -8.38 -2.05 -16.40
CA LEU A 91 -8.90 -2.14 -17.77
C LEU A 91 -7.97 -2.97 -18.69
N TYR A 92 -6.70 -3.09 -18.32
CA TYR A 92 -5.66 -3.83 -19.07
C TYR A 92 -5.30 -5.20 -18.47
N ARG A 93 -6.11 -5.71 -17.54
CA ARG A 93 -6.01 -7.07 -16.97
C ARG A 93 -7.01 -8.01 -17.61
#